data_AF-A0A3B9EMV3-F1
#
_entry.id   AF-A0A3B9EMV3-F1
#
_cell.length_a   1.000
_cell.length_b   1.000
_cell.length_c   1.000
_cell.angle_alpha   90.00
_cell.angle_beta   90.00
_cell.angle_gamma   90.00
#
_symmetry.space_group_name_H-M   'P 1'
#
loop_
_entity.id
_entity.type
_entity.pdbx_description
1 polymer ?
#
loop_
_entity_poly.entity_id
_entity_poly.type
_entity_poly.pdbx_seq_one_letter_code
_entity_poly.pdbx_strand_id
1 'polypeptide(L)'
;MTMIVLAIVVGAAFGFMLDRVGATNPGVIIGMLRLSNLHLMKTIMLAIGTASVLLFAGLMLGAVDPGHLSVKDAYWGVFVGGLLLGAGFAIAGYCPGTGLAAAATGRWDGLVFSLGGLAGAAAYMASYADVKATGLLDPLMGGKAALGTLGG
;
A
#
# COMPACT_ATOMS: atom_id res chain seq x y z
N MET A 1 -11.35 21.99 6.21
CA MET A 1 -11.44 22.13 4.73
C MET A 1 -10.09 21.97 4.04
N THR A 2 -9.01 22.59 4.54
CA THR A 2 -7.64 22.47 4.01
C THR A 2 -7.14 21.03 3.87
N MET A 3 -7.41 20.14 4.84
CA MET A 3 -6.97 18.74 4.80
C MET A 3 -7.53 17.94 3.63
N ILE A 4 -8.80 18.16 3.24
CA ILE A 4 -9.45 17.43 2.15
C ILE A 4 -8.87 17.90 0.81
N VAL A 5 -8.67 19.20 0.64
CA VAL A 5 -8.06 19.76 -0.58
C VAL A 5 -6.64 19.22 -0.73
N LEU A 6 -5.86 19.18 0.34
CA LEU A 6 -4.49 18.65 0.32
C LEU A 6 -4.47 17.15 0.00
N ALA A 7 -5.39 16.37 0.55
CA ALA A 7 -5.54 14.95 0.23
C ALA A 7 -5.88 14.72 -1.25
N ILE A 8 -6.77 15.54 -1.84
CA ILE A 8 -7.12 15.45 -3.27
C ILE A 8 -5.91 15.79 -4.14
N VAL A 9 -5.18 16.87 -3.83
CA VAL A 9 -4.00 17.29 -4.60
C VAL A 9 -2.90 16.23 -4.55
N VAL A 10 -2.59 15.70 -3.37
CA VAL A 10 -1.57 14.65 -3.20
C VAL A 10 -2.01 13.36 -3.88
N GLY A 11 -3.28 12.97 -3.74
CA GLY A 11 -3.84 11.79 -4.40
C GLY A 11 -3.81 11.90 -5.93
N ALA A 12 -4.17 13.07 -6.48
CA ALA A 12 -4.10 13.34 -7.92
C ALA A 12 -2.65 13.31 -8.43
N ALA A 13 -1.71 13.93 -7.70
CA ALA A 13 -0.29 13.89 -8.04
C ALA A 13 0.26 12.46 -8.01
N PHE A 14 -0.11 11.66 -7.01
CA PHE A 14 0.28 10.26 -6.91
C PHE A 14 -0.28 9.43 -8.07
N GLY A 15 -1.57 9.58 -8.38
CA GLY A 15 -2.21 8.90 -9.51
C GLY A 15 -1.58 9.27 -10.86
N PHE A 16 -1.26 10.56 -11.06
CA PHE A 16 -0.57 11.04 -12.26
C PHE A 16 0.82 10.41 -12.40
N MET A 17 1.59 10.32 -11.32
CA MET A 17 2.91 9.68 -11.34
C MET A 17 2.80 8.17 -11.63
N LEU A 18 1.80 7.48 -11.07
CA LEU A 18 1.55 6.06 -11.36
C LEU A 18 1.26 5.81 -12.84
N ASP A 19 0.41 6.65 -13.43
CA ASP A 19 0.11 6.55 -14.87
C ASP A 19 1.33 6.88 -15.72
N ARG A 20 2.10 7.91 -15.34
CA ARG A 20 3.30 8.32 -16.08
C ARG A 20 4.41 7.26 -16.10
N VAL A 21 4.53 6.47 -15.04
CA VAL A 21 5.46 5.33 -14.92
C VAL A 21 4.93 4.09 -15.65
N GLY A 22 3.67 4.09 -16.10
CA GLY A 22 3.05 2.97 -16.81
C GLY A 22 2.57 1.86 -15.87
N ALA A 23 2.43 2.14 -14.58
CA ALA A 23 1.95 1.18 -13.58
C ALA A 23 0.45 0.87 -13.73
N THR A 24 -0.26 1.63 -14.57
CA THR A 24 -1.65 1.38 -14.97
C THR A 24 -1.79 0.22 -15.97
N ASN A 25 -0.68 -0.37 -16.44
CA ASN A 25 -0.66 -1.52 -17.34
C ASN A 25 -0.20 -2.81 -16.64
N PRO A 26 -1.03 -3.89 -16.58
CA PRO A 26 -0.70 -5.14 -15.92
C PRO A 26 0.38 -5.87 -16.69
N GLY A 27 0.56 -5.62 -18.00
CA GLY A 27 1.68 -6.18 -18.75
C GLY A 27 3.04 -5.72 -18.20
N VAL A 28 3.12 -4.48 -17.72
CA VAL A 28 4.34 -3.93 -17.08
C VAL A 28 4.55 -4.56 -15.71
N ILE A 29 3.47 -4.71 -14.94
CA ILE A 29 3.51 -5.35 -13.60
C ILE A 29 3.84 -6.85 -13.70
N ILE A 30 3.19 -7.58 -14.60
CA ILE A 30 3.46 -9.00 -14.84
C ILE A 30 4.87 -9.17 -15.40
N GLY A 31 5.34 -8.27 -16.27
CA GLY A 31 6.72 -8.25 -16.73
C GLY A 31 7.73 -8.03 -15.61
N MET A 32 7.38 -7.23 -14.59
CA MET A 32 8.18 -7.09 -13.38
C MET A 32 8.18 -8.38 -12.55
N LEU A 33 7.03 -9.01 -12.35
CA LEU A 33 6.89 -10.28 -11.61
C LEU A 33 7.60 -11.46 -12.30
N ARG A 34 7.69 -11.43 -13.64
CA ARG A 34 8.45 -12.39 -14.45
C ARG A 34 9.93 -12.07 -14.59
N LEU A 35 10.40 -10.99 -13.95
CA LEU A 35 11.76 -10.46 -14.06
C LEU A 35 12.19 -10.09 -15.50
N SER A 36 11.26 -9.98 -16.45
CA SER A 36 11.56 -9.62 -17.83
C SER A 36 11.71 -8.10 -18.02
N ASN A 37 11.00 -7.30 -17.21
CA ASN A 37 11.09 -5.85 -17.23
C ASN A 37 11.20 -5.28 -15.82
N LEU A 38 12.43 -4.95 -15.42
CA LEU A 38 12.75 -4.45 -14.09
C LEU A 38 12.59 -2.92 -13.96
N HIS A 39 12.07 -2.23 -14.97
CA HIS A 39 11.91 -0.78 -14.94
C HIS A 39 11.03 -0.36 -13.75
N LEU A 40 9.86 -0.99 -13.59
CA LEU A 40 8.94 -0.67 -12.51
C LEU A 40 9.57 -0.95 -11.12
N MET A 41 10.26 -2.08 -10.97
CA MET A 41 10.96 -2.43 -9.73
C MET A 41 12.00 -1.37 -9.33
N LYS A 42 12.82 -0.92 -10.30
CA LYS A 42 13.83 0.12 -10.06
C LYS A 42 13.19 1.45 -9.66
N THR A 43 12.09 1.84 -10.32
CA THR A 43 11.39 3.09 -9.97
C THR A 43 10.81 3.05 -8.57
N ILE A 44 10.20 1.94 -8.15
CA ILE A 44 9.64 1.77 -6.81
C ILE A 44 10.76 1.79 -5.76
N MET A 45 11.87 1.08 -5.99
CA MET A 45 13.01 1.08 -5.06
C MET A 45 13.65 2.46 -4.92
N LEU A 46 13.83 3.19 -6.02
CA LEU A 46 14.32 4.58 -5.98
C LEU A 46 13.35 5.46 -5.18
N ALA A 47 12.05 5.37 -5.45
CA ALA A 47 11.03 6.18 -4.79
C ALA A 47 10.98 5.92 -3.28
N ILE A 48 11.03 4.66 -2.86
CA ILE A 48 11.06 4.27 -1.44
C ILE A 48 12.34 4.77 -0.79
N GLY A 49 13.49 4.61 -1.45
CA GLY A 49 14.78 5.10 -0.96
C GLY A 49 14.76 6.62 -0.75
N THR A 50 14.30 7.38 -1.76
CA THR A 50 14.19 8.84 -1.67
C THR A 50 13.21 9.26 -0.60
N ALA A 51 12.03 8.62 -0.51
CA ALA A 51 11.02 8.95 0.49
C ALA A 51 11.54 8.69 1.91
N SER A 52 12.27 7.60 2.12
CA SER A 52 12.87 7.26 3.42
C SER A 52 13.92 8.30 3.82
N VAL A 53 14.81 8.68 2.90
CA VAL A 53 15.85 9.70 3.16
C VAL A 53 15.21 11.06 3.47
N LEU A 54 14.21 11.49 2.70
CA LEU A 54 13.48 12.73 2.97
C LEU A 54 12.75 12.69 4.31
N LEU A 55 12.12 11.57 4.66
CA LEU A 55 11.43 11.40 5.93
C LEU A 55 12.40 11.52 7.11
N PHE A 56 13.53 10.82 7.07
CA PHE A 56 14.57 10.90 8.10
C PHE A 56 15.19 12.29 8.19
N ALA A 57 15.45 12.95 7.06
CA ALA A 57 15.93 14.34 7.05
C ALA A 57 14.89 15.29 7.68
N GLY A 58 13.60 15.12 7.38
CA GLY A 58 12.50 15.90 7.95
C GLY A 58 12.33 15.70 9.46
N LEU A 59 12.57 14.47 9.94
CA LEU A 59 12.62 14.14 11.38
C LEU A 59 13.82 14.84 12.06
N MET A 60 15.01 14.82 11.45
CA MET A 60 16.20 15.49 12.01
C MET A 60 16.09 17.01 12.04
N LEU A 61 15.38 17.61 11.07
CA LEU A 61 15.14 19.05 10.99
C LEU A 61 13.96 19.52 11.87
N GLY A 62 13.25 18.60 12.55
CA GLY A 62 12.09 18.93 13.38
C GLY A 62 10.84 19.36 12.59
N ALA A 63 10.84 19.20 11.27
CA ALA A 63 9.70 19.52 10.40
C ALA A 63 8.62 18.43 10.41
N VAL A 64 8.97 17.22 10.82
CA VAL A 64 8.08 16.07 10.94
C VAL A 64 8.06 15.63 12.39
N ASP A 65 6.92 15.77 13.06
CA ASP A 65 6.75 15.34 14.44
C ASP A 65 6.66 13.80 14.50
N PRO A 66 7.51 13.11 15.29
CA PRO A 66 7.46 11.66 15.45
C PRO A 66 6.09 11.13 15.90
N GLY A 67 5.27 11.96 16.56
CA GLY A 67 3.91 11.60 16.98
C GLY A 67 2.95 11.31 15.82
N HIS A 68 3.25 11.78 14.60
CA HIS A 68 2.45 11.48 13.41
C HIS A 68 2.84 10.16 12.73
N LEU A 69 3.91 9.49 13.18
CA LEU A 69 4.31 8.19 12.67
C LEU A 69 3.49 7.07 13.32
N SER A 70 2.44 6.64 12.63
CA SER A 70 1.66 5.46 13.03
C SER A 70 2.29 4.18 12.46
N VAL A 71 3.17 3.54 13.23
CA VAL A 71 3.65 2.19 12.89
C VAL A 71 2.58 1.17 13.27
N LYS A 72 2.12 0.43 12.26
CA LYS A 72 1.16 -0.68 12.44
C LYS A 72 1.84 -1.83 13.17
N ASP A 73 1.13 -2.42 14.12
CA ASP A 73 1.65 -3.58 14.84
C ASP A 73 1.74 -4.82 13.93
N ALA A 74 2.79 -5.61 14.10
CA ALA A 74 2.97 -6.87 13.41
C ALA A 74 2.29 -8.00 14.20
N TYR A 75 1.25 -8.60 13.63
CA TYR A 75 0.54 -9.76 14.18
C TYR A 75 0.31 -10.81 13.08
N TRP A 76 -0.09 -12.02 13.46
CA TRP A 76 -0.21 -13.15 12.52
C TRP A 76 -1.15 -12.87 11.34
N GLY A 77 -2.25 -12.16 11.59
CA GLY A 77 -3.15 -11.68 10.53
C GLY A 77 -2.52 -10.72 9.51
N VAL A 78 -1.46 -9.97 9.84
CA VAL A 78 -0.70 -9.18 8.84
C VAL A 78 0.06 -10.11 7.89
N PHE A 79 0.63 -11.20 8.41
CA PHE A 79 1.35 -12.17 7.60
C PHE A 79 0.42 -12.92 6.64
N VAL A 80 -0.70 -13.43 7.17
CA VAL A 80 -1.73 -14.12 6.38
C VAL A 80 -2.37 -13.17 5.36
N GLY A 81 -2.71 -11.94 5.77
CA GLY A 81 -3.25 -10.91 4.89
C GLY A 81 -2.25 -10.49 3.81
N GLY A 82 -0.96 -10.37 4.15
CA GLY A 82 0.11 -10.08 3.21
C GLY A 82 0.29 -11.17 2.15
N LEU A 83 0.19 -12.44 2.53
CA LEU A 83 0.21 -13.56 1.58
C LEU A 83 -1.00 -13.55 0.64
N LEU A 84 -2.20 -13.33 1.17
CA LEU A 84 -3.43 -13.20 0.38
C LEU A 84 -3.34 -12.03 -0.61
N LEU A 85 -2.89 -10.86 -0.14
CA LEU A 85 -2.68 -9.69 -0.99
C LEU A 85 -1.61 -9.96 -2.06
N GLY A 86 -0.51 -10.61 -1.70
CA GLY A 86 0.56 -10.96 -2.62
C GLY A 86 0.11 -11.94 -3.71
N ALA A 87 -0.66 -12.97 -3.34
CA ALA A 87 -1.25 -13.91 -4.29
C ALA A 87 -2.25 -13.20 -5.23
N GLY A 88 -3.13 -12.36 -4.67
CA GLY A 88 -4.08 -11.55 -5.45
C GLY A 88 -3.37 -10.60 -6.42
N PHE A 89 -2.29 -9.96 -5.98
CA PHE A 89 -1.45 -9.11 -6.82
C PHE A 89 -0.81 -9.89 -7.97
N ALA A 90 -0.26 -11.08 -7.70
CA ALA A 90 0.37 -11.92 -8.71
C ALA A 90 -0.61 -12.39 -9.79
N ILE A 91 -1.85 -12.69 -9.40
CA ILE A 91 -2.90 -13.16 -10.33
C ILE A 91 -3.49 -12.00 -11.13
N ALA A 92 -3.86 -10.90 -10.44
CA ALA A 92 -4.55 -9.78 -11.08
C ALA A 92 -3.60 -8.86 -11.86
N GLY A 93 -2.31 -8.84 -11.52
CA GLY A 93 -1.35 -7.90 -12.10
C GLY A 93 -1.63 -6.45 -11.71
N TYR A 94 -2.36 -6.23 -10.61
CA TYR A 94 -2.66 -4.90 -10.04
C TYR A 94 -2.53 -4.92 -8.52
N CYS A 95 -2.00 -3.83 -7.97
CA CYS A 95 -2.05 -3.55 -6.55
C CYS A 95 -3.17 -2.52 -6.29
N PRO A 96 -3.66 -2.32 -5.04
CA PRO A 96 -4.84 -1.49 -4.80
C PRO A 96 -4.73 -0.06 -5.35
N GLY A 97 -3.54 0.55 -5.27
CA GLY A 97 -3.31 1.89 -5.84
C GLY A 97 -3.26 1.93 -7.37
N THR A 98 -2.62 0.93 -8.00
CA THR A 98 -2.52 0.87 -9.47
C THR A 98 -3.82 0.42 -10.11
N GLY A 99 -4.61 -0.42 -9.43
CA GLY A 99 -5.95 -0.80 -9.85
C GLY A 99 -6.91 0.38 -9.92
N LEU A 100 -6.89 1.25 -8.90
CA LEU A 100 -7.68 2.49 -8.90
C LEU A 100 -7.23 3.47 -10.00
N ALA A 101 -5.92 3.63 -10.19
CA ALA A 101 -5.38 4.45 -11.28
C ALA A 101 -5.76 3.86 -12.67
N ALA A 102 -5.70 2.54 -12.83
CA ALA A 102 -6.10 1.87 -14.07
C ALA A 102 -7.62 1.96 -14.34
N ALA A 103 -8.44 1.90 -13.28
CA ALA A 103 -9.88 2.15 -13.39
C ALA A 103 -10.15 3.59 -13.88
N ALA A 104 -9.41 4.56 -13.34
CA ALA A 104 -9.53 5.97 -13.71
C ALA A 104 -9.08 6.25 -15.16
N THR A 105 -8.15 5.48 -15.71
CA THR A 105 -7.73 5.58 -17.12
C THR A 105 -8.65 4.85 -18.09
N GLY A 106 -9.79 4.34 -17.62
CA GLY A 106 -10.83 3.74 -18.46
C GLY A 106 -10.69 2.23 -18.67
N ARG A 107 -9.87 1.54 -17.86
CA ARG A 107 -9.68 0.10 -17.99
C ARG A 107 -10.65 -0.71 -17.15
N TRP A 108 -11.44 -1.52 -17.83
CA TRP A 108 -12.41 -2.43 -17.21
C TRP A 108 -11.76 -3.43 -16.23
N ASP A 109 -10.61 -3.99 -16.58
CA ASP A 109 -9.91 -4.94 -15.70
C ASP A 109 -9.56 -4.32 -14.33
N GLY A 110 -9.10 -3.06 -14.34
CA GLY A 110 -8.76 -2.32 -13.13
C GLY A 110 -9.98 -1.97 -12.29
N LEU A 111 -11.11 -1.69 -12.94
CA LEU A 111 -12.38 -1.42 -12.27
C LEU A 111 -12.91 -2.69 -11.57
N VAL A 112 -12.92 -3.83 -12.27
CA VAL A 112 -13.36 -5.12 -11.71
C VAL A 112 -12.48 -5.52 -10.52
N PHE A 113 -11.16 -5.39 -10.65
CA PHE A 113 -10.23 -5.63 -9.56
C PHE A 113 -10.52 -4.73 -8.34
N SER A 114 -10.72 -3.43 -8.57
CA SER A 114 -10.97 -2.46 -7.50
C SER A 114 -12.29 -2.73 -6.78
N LEU A 115 -13.36 -3.04 -7.53
CA LEU A 115 -14.66 -3.41 -6.96
C LEU A 115 -14.59 -4.74 -6.20
N GLY A 116 -13.90 -5.74 -6.75
CA GLY A 116 -13.68 -7.02 -6.09
C GLY A 116 -12.88 -6.87 -4.79
N GLY A 117 -11.84 -6.03 -4.79
CA GLY A 117 -11.06 -5.70 -3.60
C GLY A 117 -11.89 -4.98 -2.53
N LEU A 118 -12.74 -4.03 -2.92
CA LEU A 118 -13.66 -3.35 -2.02
C LEU A 118 -14.71 -4.31 -1.43
N ALA A 119 -15.26 -5.21 -2.25
CA ALA A 119 -16.19 -6.24 -1.79
C ALA A 119 -15.51 -7.20 -0.80
N GLY A 120 -14.27 -7.63 -1.09
CA GLY A 120 -13.47 -8.45 -0.17
C GLY A 120 -13.18 -7.73 1.14
N ALA A 121 -12.84 -6.44 1.10
CA ALA A 121 -12.64 -5.63 2.30
C ALA A 121 -13.94 -5.48 3.12
N ALA A 122 -15.08 -5.27 2.45
CA ALA A 122 -16.38 -5.20 3.11
C ALA A 122 -16.76 -6.54 3.78
N ALA A 123 -16.54 -7.66 3.10
CA ALA A 123 -16.75 -8.99 3.66
C ALA A 123 -15.85 -9.25 4.87
N TYR A 124 -14.57 -8.89 4.80
CA TYR A 124 -13.65 -9.00 5.93
C TYR A 124 -14.08 -8.14 7.12
N MET A 125 -14.53 -6.90 6.88
CA MET A 125 -15.04 -6.03 7.93
C MET A 125 -16.31 -6.58 8.58
N ALA A 126 -17.17 -7.24 7.80
CA ALA A 126 -18.37 -7.91 8.33
C ALA A 126 -18.02 -9.13 9.19
N SER A 127 -17.04 -9.95 8.77
CA SER A 127 -16.55 -11.10 9.53
C SER A 127 -15.49 -10.75 10.57
N TYR A 128 -15.20 -9.46 10.80
CA TYR A 128 -14.08 -9.04 11.64
C TYR A 128 -14.23 -9.51 13.09
N ALA A 129 -15.47 -9.54 13.60
CA ALA A 129 -15.77 -10.05 14.94
C ALA A 129 -15.39 -11.53 15.09
N ASP A 130 -15.66 -12.34 14.06
CA ASP A 130 -15.35 -13.78 14.03
C ASP A 130 -13.84 -14.02 13.87
N VAL A 131 -13.17 -13.22 13.02
CA VAL A 131 -11.71 -13.29 12.84
C VAL A 131 -10.97 -12.86 14.10
N LYS A 132 -11.50 -11.88 14.84
CA LYS A 132 -10.97 -11.47 16.15
C LYS A 132 -11.14 -12.56 17.20
N ALA A 133 -12.23 -13.33 17.15
CA ALA A 133 -12.47 -14.43 18.08
C ALA A 133 -11.51 -15.62 17.88
N THR A 134 -10.93 -15.80 16.69
CA THR A 134 -9.93 -16.86 16.41
C THR A 134 -8.53 -16.62 16.99
N GLY A 135 -8.25 -15.50 17.66
CA GLY A 135 -6.91 -15.21 18.21
C GLY A 135 -5.83 -14.90 17.15
N LEU A 136 -6.22 -14.83 15.88
CA LEU A 136 -5.33 -14.54 14.74
C LEU A 136 -4.76 -13.11 14.76
N LEU A 137 -5.37 -12.24 15.58
CA LEU A 137 -4.98 -10.86 15.80
C LEU A 137 -4.10 -10.68 17.04
N ASP A 138 -3.71 -11.77 17.72
CA ASP A 138 -2.85 -11.67 18.89
C ASP A 138 -1.42 -11.23 18.48
N PRO A 139 -0.80 -10.30 19.22
CA PRO A 139 0.51 -9.76 18.86
C PRO A 139 1.57 -10.86 18.96
N LEU A 140 2.26 -11.14 17.86
CA LEU A 140 3.47 -11.95 17.92
C LEU A 140 4.65 -10.99 18.17
N MET A 141 5.38 -11.20 19.26
CA MET A 141 6.66 -10.53 19.56
C MET A 141 6.61 -8.99 19.76
N GLY A 142 5.75 -8.50 20.66
CA GLY A 142 5.93 -7.15 21.24
C GLY A 142 5.38 -5.97 20.42
N GLY A 143 4.49 -6.22 19.46
CA GLY A 143 3.64 -5.20 18.85
C GLY A 143 4.33 -4.42 17.73
N LYS A 144 5.38 -3.64 18.03
CA LYS A 144 5.99 -2.72 17.06
C LYS A 144 7.37 -3.21 16.61
N ALA A 145 7.45 -3.78 15.41
CA ALA A 145 8.73 -3.98 14.72
C ALA A 145 9.25 -2.62 14.20
N ALA A 146 9.58 -1.71 15.12
CA ALA A 146 10.20 -0.43 14.83
C ALA A 146 11.67 -0.46 15.29
N LEU A 147 12.58 0.03 14.46
CA LEU A 147 14.02 0.18 14.77
C LEU A 147 14.30 1.27 15.83
N GLY A 148 13.27 1.91 16.39
CA GLY A 148 13.39 2.95 17.41
C GLY A 148 12.14 3.06 18.28
N THR A 149 12.32 3.55 19.52
CA THR A 149 11.24 3.82 20.46
C THR A 149 10.35 4.93 19.90
N LEU A 150 9.14 4.56 19.47
CA LEU A 150 8.06 5.52 19.23
C LEU A 150 7.47 5.90 20.59
N GLY A 151 8.26 6.65 21.36
CA GLY A 151 7.89 7.23 22.63
C GLY A 151 7.31 8.62 22.39
N GLY A 152 6.00 8.72 22.51
CA GLY A 152 5.25 9.92 22.88
C GLY A 152 4.35 9.52 24.03
#